data_AF-A0AAD7RM76-F1
#
_entry.id   AF-A0AAD7RM76-F1
#
_cell.length_a   1.000
_cell.length_b   1.000
_cell.length_c   1.000
_cell.angle_alpha   90.00
_cell.angle_beta   90.00
_cell.angle_gamma   90.00
#
_symmetry.space_group_name_H-M   'P 1'
#
loop_
_entity.id
_entity.type
_entity.pdbx_description
1 polymer ?
#
loop_
_entity_poly.entity_id
_entity_poly.type
_entity_poly.pdbx_seq_one_letter_code
_entity_poly.pdbx_strand_id
1 'polypeptide(L)'
;MPFGIKPAAEEYQRRQHEVLQGLRGVSVIADDILVYGSGEATEEAVKDHDNNISALLQRAREVNLKLNKRKLRLKLQSVTYMGHLLTTEGLHPDPEKVTAVQNMQTPTDVKSLQRLLGFVNYLSRFLPYLSDVCEPLRRLTDKDIEWAWLPQHDAALENIKHLVMHHPVLKYYDFKEEVTLQCDSNYWEIDELADYTSATVIDCCKTQFSRHWIPHIVFTDNGPPFSGMNFQLFAQEWDFNHETSSPYNSQSNGKAESAVKIAKTLLKKAALDGGDPWKAVLAWRNTPTEGLHSSPVERLMSRRTRTFLPTRDTQLKPKVVKDVITRKQTKGITVKHRYDTRDRDMPTIIQGQTVRVLQQPRQHMDTRHLH
;
A
#
# COMPACT_ATOMS: atom_id res chain seq x y z
N MET A 1 -28.17 -25.55 13.30
CA MET A 1 -26.87 -26.02 13.84
C MET A 1 -26.68 -25.46 15.24
N PRO A 2 -26.10 -26.21 16.18
CA PRO A 2 -25.78 -25.67 17.51
C PRO A 2 -24.61 -24.67 17.43
N PHE A 3 -24.62 -23.68 18.33
CA PHE A 3 -23.56 -22.67 18.41
C PHE A 3 -22.24 -23.28 18.92
N GLY A 4 -21.10 -22.80 18.42
CA GLY A 4 -19.76 -23.12 18.95
C GLY A 4 -18.94 -24.13 18.13
N ILE A 5 -19.46 -24.69 17.04
CA ILE A 5 -18.69 -25.58 16.16
C ILE A 5 -17.91 -24.73 15.14
N LYS A 6 -16.58 -24.87 15.07
CA LYS A 6 -15.69 -24.06 14.21
C LYS A 6 -16.13 -23.91 12.73
N PRO A 7 -16.57 -24.96 12.00
CA PRO A 7 -17.00 -24.83 10.61
C PRO A 7 -18.46 -24.37 10.45
N ALA A 8 -19.21 -24.16 11.54
CA ALA A 8 -20.64 -23.85 11.44
C ALA A 8 -20.91 -22.55 10.68
N ALA A 9 -20.05 -21.55 10.80
CA ALA A 9 -20.21 -20.28 10.08
C ALA A 9 -20.00 -20.45 8.56
N GLU A 10 -19.03 -21.26 8.15
CA GLU A 10 -18.72 -21.51 6.74
C GLU A 10 -19.81 -22.35 6.07
N GLU A 11 -20.27 -23.41 6.73
CA GLU A 11 -21.35 -24.24 6.21
C GLU A 11 -22.67 -23.44 6.16
N TYR A 12 -22.94 -22.58 7.15
CA TYR A 12 -24.10 -21.70 7.12
C TYR A 12 -24.03 -20.68 5.97
N GLN A 13 -22.87 -20.05 5.75
CA GLN A 13 -22.61 -19.15 4.62
C GLN A 13 -22.90 -19.85 3.29
N ARG A 14 -22.36 -21.07 3.13
CA ARG A 14 -22.54 -21.88 1.92
C ARG A 14 -24.01 -22.18 1.66
N ARG A 15 -24.76 -22.61 2.69
CA ARG A 15 -26.20 -22.90 2.56
C ARG A 15 -27.00 -21.66 2.18
N GLN A 16 -26.67 -20.51 2.74
CA GLN A 16 -27.33 -19.25 2.37
C GLN A 16 -27.07 -18.87 0.91
N HIS A 17 -25.84 -19.06 0.43
CA HIS A 17 -25.50 -18.88 -0.99
C HIS A 17 -26.25 -19.87 -1.90
N GLU A 18 -26.33 -21.14 -1.53
CA GLU A 18 -27.08 -22.16 -2.29
C GLU A 18 -28.58 -21.82 -2.38
N VAL A 19 -29.20 -21.43 -1.27
CA VAL A 19 -30.63 -21.10 -1.18
C VAL A 19 -31.01 -19.87 -2.00
N LEU A 20 -30.15 -18.85 -1.97
CA LEU A 20 -30.41 -17.54 -2.58
C LEU A 20 -29.75 -17.39 -3.96
N GLN A 21 -29.18 -18.48 -4.48
CA GLN A 21 -28.58 -18.53 -5.80
C GLN A 21 -29.60 -18.14 -6.89
N GLY A 22 -29.12 -17.38 -7.87
CA GLY A 22 -29.89 -16.97 -9.05
C GLY A 22 -30.76 -15.73 -8.85
N LEU A 23 -30.85 -15.19 -7.63
CA LEU A 23 -31.49 -13.90 -7.40
C LEU A 23 -30.57 -12.76 -7.84
N ARG A 24 -31.11 -11.82 -8.62
CA ARG A 24 -30.41 -10.59 -9.01
C ARG A 24 -30.57 -9.53 -7.91
N GLY A 25 -29.54 -8.70 -7.72
CA GLY A 25 -29.58 -7.62 -6.73
C GLY A 25 -29.61 -8.08 -5.26
N VAL A 26 -29.25 -9.34 -4.98
CA VAL A 26 -29.21 -9.89 -3.61
C VAL A 26 -27.80 -10.37 -3.29
N SER A 27 -27.23 -9.85 -2.20
CA SER A 27 -25.91 -10.23 -1.68
C SER A 27 -26.04 -10.72 -0.25
N VAL A 28 -25.38 -11.84 0.07
CA VAL A 28 -25.48 -12.47 1.40
C VAL A 28 -24.13 -12.78 1.97
N ILE A 29 -23.90 -12.33 3.21
CA ILE A 29 -22.71 -12.61 3.98
C ILE A 29 -23.13 -12.82 5.43
N ALA A 30 -22.75 -13.97 5.97
CA ALA A 30 -23.20 -14.58 7.21
C ALA A 30 -24.74 -14.52 7.35
N ASP A 31 -25.20 -13.80 8.37
CA ASP A 31 -26.62 -13.61 8.67
C ASP A 31 -27.24 -12.41 7.96
N ASP A 32 -26.43 -11.56 7.31
CA ASP A 32 -26.88 -10.30 6.73
C ASP A 32 -27.13 -10.42 5.23
N ILE A 33 -28.37 -10.10 4.83
CA ILE A 33 -28.84 -10.07 3.45
C ILE A 33 -28.99 -8.62 3.02
N LEU A 34 -28.22 -8.22 2.01
CA LEU A 34 -28.32 -6.92 1.35
C LEU A 34 -29.09 -7.08 0.04
N VAL A 35 -30.12 -6.25 -0.15
CA VAL A 35 -30.85 -6.14 -1.41
C VAL A 35 -30.64 -4.74 -1.96
N TYR A 36 -30.27 -4.65 -3.24
CA TYR A 36 -30.07 -3.39 -3.94
C TYR A 36 -30.76 -3.41 -5.30
N GLY A 37 -31.09 -2.23 -5.80
CA GLY A 37 -31.60 -2.02 -7.15
C GLY A 37 -30.62 -1.18 -7.95
N SER A 38 -30.63 -1.38 -9.26
CA SER A 38 -29.75 -0.65 -10.20
C SER A 38 -30.57 0.00 -11.31
N GLY A 39 -30.16 1.18 -11.76
CA GLY A 39 -30.82 1.94 -12.83
C GLY A 39 -30.08 3.23 -13.13
N GLU A 40 -30.32 3.82 -14.30
CA GLU A 40 -29.71 5.12 -14.67
C GLU A 40 -30.45 6.28 -13.97
N ALA A 41 -31.75 6.08 -13.67
CA ALA A 41 -32.55 6.99 -12.86
C ALA A 41 -32.96 6.35 -11.53
N THR A 42 -33.14 7.19 -10.50
CA THR A 42 -33.57 6.76 -9.16
C THR A 42 -34.89 5.97 -9.19
N GLU A 43 -35.81 6.33 -10.07
CA GLU A 43 -37.11 5.66 -10.20
C GLU A 43 -36.99 4.24 -10.74
N GLU A 44 -36.05 4.01 -11.66
CA GLU A 44 -35.75 2.68 -12.21
C GLU A 44 -35.10 1.80 -11.15
N ALA A 45 -34.11 2.35 -10.43
CA ALA A 45 -33.43 1.64 -9.34
C ALA A 45 -34.40 1.23 -8.22
N VAL A 46 -35.39 2.08 -7.88
CA VAL A 46 -36.42 1.74 -6.89
C VAL A 46 -37.34 0.62 -7.38
N LYS A 47 -37.76 0.65 -8.66
CA LYS A 47 -38.58 -0.42 -9.25
C LYS A 47 -37.81 -1.75 -9.28
N ASP A 48 -36.55 -1.73 -9.70
CA ASP A 48 -35.68 -2.91 -9.72
C ASP A 48 -35.47 -3.49 -8.30
N HIS A 49 -35.21 -2.62 -7.31
CA HIS A 49 -35.12 -3.02 -5.91
C HIS A 49 -36.40 -3.69 -5.40
N ASP A 50 -37.59 -3.14 -5.70
CA ASP A 50 -38.86 -3.70 -5.26
C ASP A 50 -39.14 -5.08 -5.91
N ASN A 51 -38.72 -5.27 -7.16
CA ASN A 51 -38.73 -6.58 -7.82
C ASN A 51 -37.78 -7.57 -7.13
N ASN A 52 -36.55 -7.13 -6.82
CA ASN A 52 -35.52 -7.97 -6.16
C ASN A 52 -35.96 -8.40 -4.74
N ILE A 53 -36.56 -7.49 -3.97
CA ILE A 53 -37.15 -7.83 -2.66
C ILE A 53 -38.29 -8.84 -2.81
N SER A 54 -39.18 -8.64 -3.78
CA SER A 54 -40.31 -9.54 -3.99
C SER A 54 -39.83 -10.95 -4.33
N ALA A 55 -38.82 -11.07 -5.19
CA ALA A 55 -38.18 -12.34 -5.53
C ALA A 55 -37.50 -12.99 -4.31
N LEU A 56 -36.79 -12.21 -3.49
CA LEU A 56 -36.18 -12.69 -2.25
C LEU A 56 -37.23 -13.23 -1.27
N LEU A 57 -38.32 -12.48 -1.05
CA LEU A 57 -39.39 -12.88 -0.13
C LEU A 57 -40.11 -14.14 -0.60
N GLN A 58 -40.30 -14.29 -1.92
CA GLN A 58 -40.86 -15.50 -2.50
C GLN A 58 -39.93 -16.71 -2.28
N ARG A 59 -38.64 -16.57 -2.62
CA ARG A 59 -37.65 -17.63 -2.40
C ARG A 59 -37.56 -18.01 -0.91
N ALA A 60 -37.58 -17.02 -0.03
CA ALA A 60 -37.55 -17.24 1.41
C ALA A 60 -38.75 -18.06 1.90
N ARG A 61 -39.95 -17.86 1.32
CA ARG A 61 -41.12 -18.68 1.62
C ARG A 61 -40.97 -20.12 1.11
N GLU A 62 -40.47 -20.31 -0.11
CA GLU A 62 -40.27 -21.62 -0.73
C GLU A 62 -39.32 -22.50 0.08
N VAL A 63 -38.25 -21.91 0.60
CA VAL A 63 -37.20 -22.62 1.37
C VAL A 63 -37.39 -22.52 2.89
N ASN A 64 -38.50 -21.96 3.36
CA ASN A 64 -38.83 -21.73 4.77
C ASN A 64 -37.75 -20.95 5.55
N LEU A 65 -37.11 -19.99 4.88
CA LEU A 65 -36.16 -19.06 5.48
C LEU A 65 -36.91 -17.97 6.25
N LYS A 66 -36.66 -17.87 7.55
CA LYS A 66 -37.31 -16.89 8.43
C LYS A 66 -36.48 -15.63 8.58
N LEU A 67 -37.01 -14.51 8.09
CA LEU A 67 -36.41 -13.19 8.25
C LEU A 67 -36.88 -12.52 9.54
N ASN A 68 -35.99 -11.80 10.22
CA ASN A 68 -36.33 -11.06 11.44
C ASN A 68 -36.95 -9.70 11.08
N LYS A 69 -38.27 -9.58 11.28
CA LYS A 69 -39.02 -8.34 10.98
C LYS A 69 -38.48 -7.09 11.68
N ARG A 70 -37.94 -7.21 12.91
CA ARG A 70 -37.43 -6.05 13.67
C ARG A 70 -36.10 -5.52 13.15
N LYS A 71 -35.31 -6.37 12.49
CA LYS A 71 -34.02 -5.99 11.89
C LYS A 71 -34.15 -5.59 10.42
N LEU A 72 -35.34 -5.73 9.83
CA LEU A 72 -35.59 -5.39 8.44
C LEU A 72 -35.57 -3.87 8.25
N ARG A 73 -34.70 -3.37 7.39
CA ARG A 73 -34.63 -1.97 7.00
C ARG A 73 -34.78 -1.90 5.48
N LEU A 74 -35.78 -1.16 4.99
CA LEU A 74 -36.14 -1.14 3.57
C LEU A 74 -35.99 0.27 2.99
N LYS A 75 -35.71 0.34 1.68
CA LYS A 75 -35.66 1.59 0.89
C LYS A 75 -34.75 2.68 1.49
N LEU A 76 -33.61 2.26 2.04
CA LEU A 76 -32.60 3.18 2.55
C LEU A 76 -31.69 3.64 1.40
N GLN A 77 -31.32 4.92 1.41
CA GLN A 77 -30.30 5.48 0.50
C GLN A 77 -28.87 5.17 0.96
N SER A 78 -28.70 4.86 2.25
CA SER A 78 -27.43 4.45 2.82
C SER A 78 -27.62 3.31 3.82
N VAL A 79 -26.75 2.31 3.79
CA VAL A 79 -26.84 1.15 4.69
C VAL A 79 -25.46 0.69 5.15
N THR A 80 -25.33 0.40 6.44
CA THR A 80 -24.14 -0.23 6.98
C THR A 80 -24.17 -1.72 6.67
N TYR A 81 -23.16 -2.22 5.96
CA TYR A 81 -23.02 -3.63 5.61
C TYR A 81 -21.54 -4.03 5.67
N MET A 82 -21.25 -5.16 6.35
CA MET A 82 -19.89 -5.66 6.57
C MET A 82 -18.93 -4.63 7.22
N GLY A 83 -19.48 -3.71 8.02
CA GLY A 83 -18.70 -2.69 8.70
C GLY A 83 -18.16 -1.60 7.78
N HIS A 84 -18.85 -1.37 6.66
CA HIS A 84 -18.73 -0.22 5.78
C HIS A 84 -20.11 0.41 5.57
N LEU A 85 -20.14 1.70 5.27
CA LEU A 85 -21.37 2.42 4.92
C LEU A 85 -21.46 2.49 3.39
N LEU A 86 -22.46 1.83 2.81
CA LEU A 86 -22.74 1.89 1.39
C LEU A 86 -23.69 3.06 1.15
N THR A 87 -23.34 3.97 0.24
CA THR A 87 -24.18 5.09 -0.19
C THR A 87 -24.37 5.04 -1.71
N THR A 88 -25.15 5.98 -2.25
CA THR A 88 -25.30 6.18 -3.70
C THR A 88 -24.02 6.70 -4.36
N GLU A 89 -23.18 7.41 -3.62
CA GLU A 89 -21.93 8.02 -4.12
C GLU A 89 -20.75 7.05 -4.07
N GLY A 90 -20.77 6.09 -3.14
CA GLY A 90 -19.74 5.07 -3.03
C GLY A 90 -19.71 4.38 -1.67
N LEU A 91 -18.55 3.81 -1.37
CA LEU A 91 -18.28 3.12 -0.13
C LEU A 91 -17.53 4.06 0.84
N HIS A 92 -18.06 4.17 2.05
CA HIS A 92 -17.46 4.90 3.16
C HIS A 92 -17.06 3.93 4.28
N PRO A 93 -16.07 4.28 5.13
CA PRO A 93 -15.90 3.63 6.42
C PRO A 93 -17.15 3.83 7.27
N ASP A 94 -17.41 2.86 8.15
CA ASP A 94 -18.51 2.96 9.10
C ASP A 94 -18.30 4.13 10.06
N PRO A 95 -19.26 5.08 10.20
CA PRO A 95 -19.14 6.22 11.11
C PRO A 95 -18.79 5.82 12.53
N GLU A 96 -19.31 4.69 13.04
CA GLU A 96 -18.98 4.21 14.39
C GLU A 96 -17.48 3.88 14.52
N LYS A 97 -16.87 3.36 13.45
CA LYS A 97 -15.44 3.05 13.43
C LYS A 97 -14.59 4.31 13.28
N VAL A 98 -15.05 5.29 12.50
CA VAL A 98 -14.41 6.60 12.38
C VAL A 98 -14.39 7.29 13.74
N THR A 99 -15.54 7.37 14.42
CA THR A 99 -15.66 7.91 15.78
C THR A 99 -14.80 7.12 16.79
N ALA A 100 -14.71 5.80 16.64
CA ALA A 100 -13.84 4.99 17.49
C ALA A 100 -12.36 5.38 17.35
N VAL A 101 -11.83 5.56 16.12
CA VAL A 101 -10.45 6.02 15.92
C VAL A 101 -10.25 7.43 16.49
N GLN A 102 -11.20 8.33 16.29
CA GLN A 102 -11.13 9.69 16.79
C GLN A 102 -10.98 9.73 18.33
N ASN A 103 -11.79 8.91 19.01
CA ASN A 103 -11.84 8.83 20.47
C ASN A 103 -10.78 7.89 21.07
N MET A 104 -9.92 7.26 20.24
CA MET A 104 -8.84 6.43 20.77
C MET A 104 -7.87 7.28 21.59
N GLN A 105 -7.61 6.79 22.79
CA GLN A 105 -6.61 7.33 23.69
C GLN A 105 -5.20 7.03 23.15
N THR A 106 -4.26 7.90 23.48
CA THR A 106 -2.84 7.69 23.16
C THR A 106 -2.37 6.37 23.78
N PRO A 107 -1.81 5.46 22.98
CA PRO A 107 -1.26 4.21 23.48
C PRO A 107 -0.19 4.46 24.55
N THR A 108 -0.25 3.71 25.64
CA THR A 108 0.72 3.78 26.74
C THR A 108 1.66 2.57 26.76
N ASP A 109 1.39 1.56 25.93
CA ASP A 109 2.15 0.32 25.86
C ASP A 109 2.13 -0.28 24.44
N VAL A 110 3.06 -1.20 24.18
CA VAL A 110 3.19 -1.87 22.87
C VAL A 110 1.92 -2.62 22.47
N LYS A 111 1.20 -3.25 23.40
CA LYS A 111 -0.02 -4.01 23.07
C LYS A 111 -1.18 -3.07 22.72
N SER A 112 -1.35 -1.96 23.42
CA SER A 112 -2.34 -0.94 23.04
C SER A 112 -2.03 -0.32 21.67
N LEU A 113 -0.74 -0.09 21.36
CA LEU A 113 -0.32 0.41 20.06
C LEU A 113 -0.58 -0.60 18.93
N GLN A 114 -0.27 -1.89 19.14
CA GLN A 114 -0.56 -2.95 18.17
C GLN A 114 -2.06 -3.09 17.89
N ARG A 115 -2.91 -2.93 18.91
CA ARG A 115 -4.37 -2.93 18.75
C ARG A 115 -4.83 -1.75 17.88
N LEU A 116 -4.30 -0.55 18.14
CA LEU A 116 -4.59 0.64 17.34
C LEU A 116 -4.17 0.43 15.88
N LEU A 117 -2.93 0.02 15.64
CA LEU A 117 -2.42 -0.23 14.29
C LEU A 117 -3.21 -1.32 13.56
N GLY A 118 -3.63 -2.38 14.26
CA GLY A 118 -4.49 -3.42 13.71
C GLY A 118 -5.86 -2.89 13.27
N PHE A 119 -6.48 -2.04 14.10
CA PHE A 119 -7.77 -1.42 13.80
C PHE A 119 -7.67 -0.42 12.65
N VAL A 120 -6.65 0.44 12.66
CA VAL A 120 -6.41 1.41 11.57
C VAL A 120 -6.12 0.69 10.25
N ASN A 121 -5.40 -0.45 10.30
CA ASN A 121 -5.14 -1.26 9.11
C ASN A 121 -6.42 -1.87 8.50
N TYR A 122 -7.48 -2.10 9.28
CA TYR A 122 -8.79 -2.47 8.73
C TYR A 122 -9.38 -1.37 7.83
N LEU A 123 -9.10 -0.09 8.14
CA LEU A 123 -9.52 1.06 7.35
C LEU A 123 -8.55 1.41 6.20
N SER A 124 -7.43 0.68 6.05
CA SER A 124 -6.35 1.00 5.10
C SER A 124 -6.80 1.27 3.66
N ARG A 125 -7.88 0.63 3.19
CA ARG A 125 -8.43 0.86 1.85
C ARG A 125 -8.92 2.29 1.60
N PHE A 126 -9.28 3.02 2.66
CA PHE A 126 -9.73 4.41 2.59
C PHE A 126 -8.60 5.40 2.88
N LEU A 127 -7.43 4.93 3.33
CA LEU A 127 -6.40 5.79 3.90
C LEU A 127 -5.15 5.80 2.99
N PRO A 128 -4.97 6.82 2.13
CA PRO A 128 -3.79 6.91 1.29
C PRO A 128 -2.53 7.09 2.16
N TYR A 129 -1.40 6.51 1.73
CA TYR A 129 -0.11 6.59 2.42
C TYR A 129 -0.08 6.12 3.88
N LEU A 130 -1.09 5.35 4.32
CA LEU A 130 -1.21 4.91 5.71
C LEU A 130 0.05 4.20 6.22
N SER A 131 0.71 3.42 5.37
CA SER A 131 1.96 2.77 5.74
C SER A 131 3.00 3.78 6.19
N ASP A 132 3.19 4.87 5.45
CA ASP A 132 4.22 5.84 5.74
C ASP A 132 3.89 6.58 7.05
N VAL A 133 2.64 7.00 7.21
CA VAL A 133 2.16 7.66 8.44
C VAL A 133 2.28 6.76 9.67
N CYS A 134 2.01 5.46 9.53
CA CYS A 134 2.11 4.50 10.62
C CYS A 134 3.55 4.05 10.93
N GLU A 135 4.58 4.46 10.18
CA GLU A 135 5.92 3.92 10.41
C GLU A 135 6.54 4.30 11.75
N PRO A 136 6.52 5.58 12.20
CA PRO A 136 7.09 5.93 13.50
C PRO A 136 6.44 5.14 14.64
N LEU A 137 5.14 4.87 14.52
CA LEU A 137 4.37 4.04 15.45
C LEU A 137 4.70 2.56 15.34
N ARG A 138 4.96 2.04 14.13
CA ARG A 138 5.36 0.64 13.94
C ARG A 138 6.74 0.36 14.54
N ARG A 139 7.69 1.30 14.46
CA ARG A 139 9.00 1.15 15.11
C ARG A 139 8.89 0.94 16.62
N LEU A 140 7.97 1.62 17.30
CA LEU A 140 7.71 1.40 18.73
C LEU A 140 7.22 -0.02 19.08
N THR A 141 6.83 -0.82 18.07
CA THR A 141 6.46 -2.22 18.27
C THR A 141 7.61 -3.20 18.04
N ASP A 142 8.78 -2.71 17.63
CA ASP A 142 9.99 -3.51 17.46
C ASP A 142 10.55 -3.92 18.83
N LYS A 143 11.02 -5.17 18.95
CA LYS A 143 11.47 -5.74 20.22
C LYS A 143 12.76 -5.12 20.75
N ASP A 144 13.55 -4.49 19.87
CA ASP A 144 14.85 -3.88 20.19
C ASP A 144 14.73 -2.41 20.63
N ILE A 145 13.51 -1.87 20.71
CA ILE A 145 13.26 -0.46 21.02
C ILE A 145 12.59 -0.35 22.40
N GLU A 146 13.22 0.39 23.30
CA GLU A 146 12.58 0.77 24.56
C GLU A 146 11.39 1.68 24.30
N TRP A 147 10.28 1.41 25.00
CA TRP A 147 9.08 2.19 24.85
C TRP A 147 9.30 3.64 25.31
N ALA A 148 9.39 4.55 24.35
CA ALA A 148 9.45 5.98 24.59
C ALA A 148 8.48 6.69 23.65
N TRP A 149 7.39 7.23 24.21
CA TRP A 149 6.49 8.09 23.45
C TRP A 149 7.14 9.46 23.28
N LEU A 150 7.25 9.92 22.04
CA LEU A 150 7.98 11.13 21.62
C LEU A 150 7.02 11.99 20.78
N PRO A 151 7.28 13.29 20.61
CA PRO A 151 6.40 14.17 19.84
C PRO A 151 6.12 13.71 18.41
N GLN A 152 7.05 13.00 17.78
CA GLN A 152 6.84 12.41 16.44
C GLN A 152 5.73 11.34 16.41
N HIS A 153 5.53 10.63 17.54
CA HIS A 153 4.50 9.60 17.66
C HIS A 153 3.12 10.23 17.84
N ASP A 154 3.03 11.36 18.56
CA ASP A 154 1.80 12.17 18.62
C ASP A 154 1.44 12.72 17.24
N ALA A 155 2.42 13.28 16.51
CA ALA A 155 2.21 13.77 15.16
C ALA A 155 1.72 12.65 14.21
N ALA A 156 2.30 11.44 14.29
CA ALA A 156 1.86 10.30 13.51
C ALA A 156 0.43 9.87 13.86
N LEU A 157 0.08 9.83 15.16
CA LEU A 157 -1.26 9.47 15.61
C LEU A 157 -2.31 10.51 15.17
N GLU A 158 -1.99 11.79 15.25
CA GLU A 158 -2.88 12.86 14.82
C GLU A 158 -3.07 12.86 13.30
N ASN A 159 -2.01 12.58 12.54
CA ASN A 159 -2.11 12.39 11.09
C ASN A 159 -3.01 11.20 10.72
N ILE A 160 -2.96 10.09 11.46
CA ILE A 160 -3.88 8.97 11.25
C ILE A 160 -5.32 9.41 11.51
N LYS A 161 -5.59 10.11 12.62
CA LYS A 161 -6.93 10.63 12.94
C LYS A 161 -7.43 11.57 11.84
N HIS A 162 -6.58 12.47 11.36
CA HIS A 162 -6.88 13.38 10.26
C HIS A 162 -7.20 12.62 8.96
N LEU A 163 -6.40 11.62 8.58
CA LEU A 163 -6.68 10.78 7.40
C LEU A 163 -8.00 10.02 7.52
N VAL A 164 -8.32 9.52 8.72
CA VAL A 164 -9.58 8.81 8.98
C VAL A 164 -10.77 9.75 8.93
N MET A 165 -10.61 11.00 9.34
CA MET A 165 -11.67 12.02 9.29
C MET A 165 -11.90 12.56 7.87
N HIS A 166 -10.82 12.77 7.11
CA HIS A 166 -10.85 13.28 5.73
C HIS A 166 -10.72 12.16 4.70
N HIS A 167 -11.30 11.00 5.00
CA HIS A 167 -11.18 9.84 4.14
C HIS A 167 -11.84 10.09 2.77
N PRO A 168 -11.22 9.68 1.65
CA PRO A 168 -11.88 9.66 0.35
C PRO A 168 -13.06 8.66 0.34
N VAL A 169 -14.01 8.92 -0.55
CA VAL A 169 -15.09 7.99 -0.89
C VAL A 169 -14.57 7.02 -1.94
N LEU A 170 -14.68 5.71 -1.69
CA LEU A 170 -14.33 4.71 -2.69
C LEU A 170 -15.52 4.51 -3.63
N LYS A 171 -15.40 5.04 -4.86
CA LYS A 171 -16.44 4.88 -5.88
C LYS A 171 -16.64 3.41 -6.24
N TYR A 172 -17.87 3.04 -6.59
CA TYR A 172 -18.13 1.73 -7.17
C TYR A 172 -17.43 1.59 -8.51
N TYR A 173 -16.98 0.38 -8.80
CA TYR A 173 -16.34 0.08 -10.08
C TYR A 173 -17.35 0.26 -11.22
N ASP A 174 -17.04 1.13 -12.18
CA ASP A 174 -17.79 1.32 -13.42
C ASP A 174 -16.96 0.79 -14.60
N PHE A 175 -17.56 -0.09 -15.40
CA PHE A 175 -16.93 -0.67 -16.59
C PHE A 175 -16.87 0.31 -17.77
N LYS A 176 -17.62 1.42 -17.71
CA LYS A 176 -17.62 2.48 -18.72
C LYS A 176 -16.52 3.51 -18.50
N GLU A 177 -15.96 3.59 -17.28
CA GLU A 177 -14.90 4.54 -16.92
C GLU A 177 -13.51 3.94 -17.15
N GLU A 178 -12.52 4.80 -17.41
CA GLU A 178 -11.13 4.37 -17.61
C GLU A 178 -10.53 3.89 -16.28
N VAL A 179 -10.04 2.65 -16.27
CA VAL A 179 -9.44 2.04 -15.09
C VAL A 179 -7.93 2.26 -15.10
N THR A 180 -7.46 3.22 -14.33
CA THR A 180 -6.02 3.45 -14.14
C THR A 180 -5.46 2.53 -13.06
N LEU A 181 -4.54 1.65 -13.44
CA LEU A 181 -3.89 0.71 -12.52
C LEU A 181 -2.48 1.19 -12.18
N GLN A 182 -2.28 1.66 -10.96
CA GLN A 182 -0.95 2.07 -10.47
C GLN A 182 -0.13 0.86 -10.05
N CYS A 183 0.93 0.55 -10.81
CA CYS A 183 1.80 -0.60 -10.61
C CYS A 183 3.26 -0.16 -10.45
N ASP A 184 3.84 -0.38 -9.26
CA ASP A 184 5.26 -0.12 -9.02
C ASP A 184 6.14 -1.19 -9.73
N SER A 185 6.98 -0.79 -10.69
CA SER A 185 7.87 -1.71 -11.44
C SER A 185 9.15 -2.09 -10.68
N ASN A 186 9.61 -1.26 -9.72
CA ASN A 186 10.92 -1.33 -9.08
C ASN A 186 12.10 -1.33 -10.09
N TYR A 187 11.89 -0.82 -11.31
CA TYR A 187 12.94 -0.68 -12.30
C TYR A 187 13.81 0.55 -11.98
N TRP A 188 15.13 0.44 -12.18
CA TRP A 188 16.07 1.55 -11.98
C TRP A 188 17.10 1.65 -13.12
N GLU A 189 17.63 2.87 -13.29
CA GLU A 189 18.72 3.21 -14.21
C GLU A 189 19.93 3.73 -13.42
N ILE A 190 21.12 3.64 -14.03
CA ILE A 190 22.35 4.22 -13.51
C ILE A 190 22.95 4.99 -14.68
N ASP A 191 23.31 6.24 -14.43
CA ASP A 191 24.12 7.04 -15.33
C ASP A 191 25.41 7.43 -14.61
N GLU A 192 26.49 7.50 -15.38
CA GLU A 192 27.77 8.01 -14.90
C GLU A 192 27.77 9.54 -15.04
N LEU A 193 28.09 10.23 -13.95
CA LEU A 193 28.11 11.69 -13.91
C LEU A 193 29.56 12.18 -13.94
N ALA A 194 29.86 13.09 -14.86
CA ALA A 194 31.16 13.77 -14.90
C ALA A 194 31.31 14.74 -13.71
N ASP A 195 30.21 15.39 -13.32
CA ASP A 195 30.13 16.26 -12.15
C ASP A 195 28.74 16.19 -11.51
N TYR A 196 28.63 16.75 -10.30
CA TYR A 196 27.38 16.81 -9.55
C TYR A 196 26.70 18.18 -9.69
N THR A 197 26.50 18.65 -10.93
CA THR A 197 25.82 19.92 -11.22
C THR A 197 24.39 19.68 -11.72
N SER A 198 23.51 20.69 -11.58
CA SER A 198 22.14 20.61 -12.11
C SER A 198 22.10 20.33 -13.61
N ALA A 199 23.01 20.91 -14.40
CA ALA A 199 23.01 20.75 -15.85
C ALA A 199 23.27 19.28 -16.26
N THR A 200 24.33 18.68 -15.72
CA THR A 200 24.67 17.27 -15.99
C THR A 200 23.55 16.32 -15.54
N VAL A 201 22.95 16.58 -14.38
CA VAL A 201 21.81 15.79 -13.88
C VAL A 201 20.58 15.94 -14.78
N ILE A 202 20.26 17.15 -15.24
CA ILE A 202 19.16 17.40 -16.18
C ILE A 202 19.38 16.64 -17.48
N ASP A 203 20.60 16.62 -18.02
CA ASP A 203 20.88 15.90 -19.27
C ASP A 203 20.76 14.37 -19.11
N CYS A 204 21.12 13.83 -17.94
CA CYS A 204 20.81 12.44 -17.59
C CYS A 204 19.29 12.21 -17.51
N CYS A 205 18.54 13.10 -16.85
CA CYS A 205 17.08 13.01 -16.79
C CYS A 205 16.44 13.04 -18.18
N LYS A 206 16.83 13.97 -19.06
CA LYS A 206 16.37 14.03 -20.46
C LYS A 206 16.63 12.72 -21.19
N THR A 207 17.81 12.15 -20.99
CA THR A 207 18.20 10.87 -21.57
C THR A 207 17.29 9.74 -21.08
N GLN A 208 17.01 9.66 -19.77
CA GLN A 208 16.07 8.67 -19.22
C GLN A 208 14.62 8.89 -19.69
N PHE A 209 14.14 10.13 -19.68
CA PHE A 209 12.77 10.48 -20.09
C PHE A 209 12.53 10.21 -21.57
N SER A 210 13.54 10.41 -22.43
CA SER A 210 13.45 10.04 -23.84
C SER A 210 13.29 8.53 -24.08
N ARG A 211 13.80 7.70 -23.16
CA ARG A 211 13.69 6.22 -23.26
C ARG A 211 12.38 5.69 -22.69
N HIS A 212 11.88 6.30 -21.62
CA HIS A 212 10.78 5.76 -20.80
C HIS A 212 9.52 6.61 -20.77
N TRP A 213 9.51 7.76 -21.47
CA TRP A 213 8.53 8.84 -21.39
C TRP A 213 8.72 9.79 -20.19
N ILE A 214 8.14 10.99 -20.28
CA ILE A 214 8.22 12.04 -19.26
C ILE A 214 7.30 11.68 -18.09
N PRO A 215 7.82 11.49 -16.88
CA PRO A 215 6.97 11.13 -15.73
C PRO A 215 6.04 12.29 -15.32
N HIS A 216 4.84 11.98 -14.80
CA HIS A 216 3.96 13.00 -14.23
C HIS A 216 4.53 13.67 -12.98
N ILE A 217 5.22 12.91 -12.12
CA ILE A 217 5.84 13.41 -10.89
C ILE A 217 7.26 12.84 -10.79
N VAL A 218 8.23 13.73 -10.54
CA VAL A 218 9.61 13.38 -10.22
C VAL A 218 9.85 13.68 -8.75
N PHE A 219 10.18 12.65 -7.99
CA PHE A 219 10.60 12.78 -6.59
C PHE A 219 12.13 12.80 -6.52
N THR A 220 12.68 13.82 -5.88
CA THR A 220 14.13 13.93 -5.63
C THR A 220 14.43 14.18 -4.16
N ASP A 221 15.68 13.96 -3.77
CA ASP A 221 16.17 14.52 -2.52
C ASP A 221 16.32 16.05 -2.62
N ASN A 222 16.65 16.68 -1.49
CA ASN A 222 17.00 18.10 -1.43
C ASN A 222 18.45 18.37 -1.85
N GLY A 223 19.02 17.50 -2.70
CA GLY A 223 20.38 17.63 -3.21
C GLY A 223 20.58 18.95 -3.99
N PRO A 224 21.78 19.54 -3.96
CA PRO A 224 22.09 20.78 -4.67
C PRO A 224 21.69 20.79 -6.16
N PRO A 225 21.81 19.69 -6.94
CA PRO A 225 21.40 19.69 -8.34
C PRO A 225 19.90 19.87 -8.55
N PHE A 226 19.08 19.44 -7.59
CA PHE A 226 17.62 19.41 -7.70
C PHE A 226 16.93 20.62 -7.07
N SER A 227 17.56 21.25 -6.07
CA SER A 227 17.00 22.41 -5.36
C SER A 227 17.20 23.74 -6.09
N GLY A 228 18.02 23.77 -7.14
CA GLY A 228 18.30 24.97 -7.93
C GLY A 228 17.22 25.32 -8.95
N MET A 229 17.19 26.60 -9.35
CA MET A 229 16.22 27.13 -10.31
C MET A 229 16.30 26.45 -11.70
N ASN A 230 17.48 25.95 -12.09
CA ASN A 230 17.65 25.22 -13.34
C ASN A 230 16.78 23.96 -13.41
N PHE A 231 16.65 23.22 -12.31
CA PHE A 231 15.85 22.00 -12.28
C PHE A 231 14.34 22.32 -12.26
N GLN A 232 13.95 23.43 -11.62
CA GLN A 232 12.58 23.93 -11.64
C GLN A 232 12.15 24.36 -13.05
N LEU A 233 13.01 25.10 -13.77
CA LEU A 233 12.77 25.48 -15.16
C LEU A 233 12.66 24.26 -16.07
N PHE A 234 13.53 23.26 -15.87
CA PHE A 234 13.44 21.99 -16.58
C PHE A 234 12.11 21.27 -16.32
N ALA A 235 11.64 21.24 -15.06
CA ALA A 235 10.34 20.66 -14.70
C ALA A 235 9.17 21.35 -15.39
N GLN A 236 9.20 22.68 -15.47
CA GLN A 236 8.19 23.47 -16.17
C GLN A 236 8.25 23.26 -17.69
N GLU A 237 9.44 23.25 -18.29
CA GLU A 237 9.62 23.08 -19.73
C GLU A 237 9.19 21.69 -20.21
N TRP A 238 9.50 20.65 -19.43
CA TRP A 238 9.17 19.27 -19.75
C TRP A 238 7.81 18.82 -19.19
N ASP A 239 7.04 19.72 -18.55
CA ASP A 239 5.69 19.48 -18.04
C ASP A 239 5.60 18.30 -17.05
N PHE A 240 6.44 18.31 -16.01
CA PHE A 240 6.34 17.37 -14.89
C PHE A 240 6.33 18.09 -13.53
N ASN A 241 5.64 17.49 -12.55
CA ASN A 241 5.66 18.00 -11.18
C ASN A 241 6.93 17.55 -10.46
N HIS A 242 7.66 18.49 -9.87
CA HIS A 242 8.87 18.18 -9.09
C HIS A 242 8.59 18.28 -7.60
N GLU A 243 8.73 17.17 -6.88
CA GLU A 243 8.55 17.10 -5.44
C GLU A 243 9.88 16.73 -4.76
N THR A 244 10.27 17.49 -3.73
CA THR A 244 11.50 17.25 -2.97
C THR A 244 11.19 16.62 -1.61
N SER A 245 11.93 15.58 -1.24
CA SER A 245 11.80 14.97 0.08
C SER A 245 12.47 15.84 1.14
N SER A 246 11.72 16.30 2.16
CA SER A 246 12.31 17.01 3.30
C SER A 246 13.30 16.12 4.08
N PRO A 247 14.31 16.68 4.79
CA PRO A 247 15.28 15.91 5.57
C PRO A 247 14.64 14.97 6.62
N TYR A 248 13.40 15.28 7.02
CA TYR A 248 12.65 14.54 8.04
C TYR A 248 11.71 13.48 7.46
N ASN A 249 11.62 13.34 6.13
CA ASN A 249 10.72 12.41 5.45
C ASN A 249 11.49 11.36 4.62
N SER A 250 12.47 10.71 5.26
CA SER A 250 13.40 9.73 4.69
C SER A 250 12.72 8.51 4.03
N GLN A 251 11.44 8.26 4.31
CA GLN A 251 10.69 7.14 3.72
C GLN A 251 10.35 7.30 2.25
N SER A 252 10.08 8.53 1.80
CA SER A 252 9.84 8.84 0.38
C SER A 252 11.04 8.47 -0.50
N ASN A 253 12.26 8.57 0.06
CA ASN A 253 13.51 8.19 -0.58
C ASN A 253 13.89 6.70 -0.39
N GLY A 254 13.21 5.95 0.49
CA GLY A 254 13.63 4.59 0.87
C GLY A 254 13.66 3.59 -0.30
N LYS A 255 12.81 3.77 -1.32
CA LYS A 255 12.85 2.96 -2.56
C LYS A 255 14.08 3.30 -3.41
N ALA A 256 14.41 4.59 -3.55
CA ALA A 256 15.60 5.03 -4.25
C ALA A 256 16.87 4.59 -3.51
N GLU A 257 16.92 4.71 -2.18
CA GLU A 257 18.04 4.22 -1.36
C GLU A 257 18.24 2.70 -1.50
N SER A 258 17.15 1.93 -1.51
CA SER A 258 17.20 0.48 -1.76
C SER A 258 17.74 0.16 -3.15
N ALA A 259 17.29 0.89 -4.19
CA ALA A 259 17.80 0.76 -5.54
C ALA A 259 19.30 1.09 -5.62
N VAL A 260 19.74 2.18 -4.97
CA VAL A 260 21.15 2.58 -4.88
C VAL A 260 21.98 1.48 -4.19
N LYS A 261 21.48 0.89 -3.10
CA LYS A 261 22.17 -0.20 -2.39
C LYS A 261 22.32 -1.45 -3.28
N ILE A 262 21.27 -1.81 -4.01
CA ILE A 262 21.29 -2.93 -4.96
C ILE A 262 22.29 -2.65 -6.09
N ALA A 263 22.22 -1.47 -6.71
CA ALA A 263 23.12 -1.02 -7.75
C ALA A 263 24.59 -1.09 -7.29
N LYS A 264 24.93 -0.46 -6.16
CA LYS A 264 26.29 -0.50 -5.58
C LYS A 264 26.77 -1.94 -5.33
N THR A 265 25.90 -2.82 -4.85
CA THR A 265 26.24 -4.22 -4.59
C THR A 265 26.51 -4.98 -5.89
N LEU A 266 25.68 -4.78 -6.91
CA LEU A 266 25.85 -5.37 -8.24
C LEU A 266 27.17 -4.92 -8.90
N LEU A 267 27.44 -3.62 -8.90
CA LEU A 267 28.67 -3.06 -9.47
C LEU A 267 29.91 -3.59 -8.76
N LYS A 268 29.90 -3.64 -7.41
CA LYS A 268 31.00 -4.22 -6.62
C LYS A 268 31.25 -5.69 -6.94
N LYS A 269 30.19 -6.49 -7.06
CA LYS A 269 30.32 -7.93 -7.40
C LYS A 269 30.86 -8.12 -8.81
N ALA A 270 30.34 -7.38 -9.78
CA ALA A 270 30.85 -7.44 -11.14
C ALA A 270 32.34 -7.06 -11.22
N ALA A 271 32.77 -6.03 -10.48
CA ALA A 271 34.16 -5.64 -10.40
C ALA A 271 35.06 -6.72 -9.75
N LEU A 272 34.60 -7.39 -8.69
CA LEU A 272 35.33 -8.48 -8.03
C LEU A 272 35.49 -9.71 -8.94
N ASP A 273 34.47 -10.03 -9.73
CA ASP A 273 34.46 -11.18 -10.64
C ASP A 273 35.15 -10.87 -11.99
N GLY A 274 35.68 -9.64 -12.17
CA GLY A 274 36.27 -9.17 -13.43
C GLY A 274 35.28 -9.10 -14.60
N GLY A 275 33.98 -9.06 -14.29
CA GLY A 275 32.89 -9.07 -15.26
C GLY A 275 32.41 -7.67 -15.66
N ASP A 276 31.71 -7.58 -16.78
CA ASP A 276 31.08 -6.34 -17.25
C ASP A 276 29.85 -6.00 -16.37
N PRO A 277 29.86 -4.86 -15.65
CA PRO A 277 28.77 -4.46 -14.77
C PRO A 277 27.42 -4.32 -15.48
N TRP A 278 27.42 -3.93 -16.76
CA TRP A 278 26.19 -3.74 -17.53
C TRP A 278 25.49 -5.07 -17.83
N LYS A 279 26.25 -6.17 -17.94
CA LYS A 279 25.66 -7.52 -18.03
C LYS A 279 24.94 -7.89 -16.74
N ALA A 280 25.49 -7.52 -15.58
CA ALA A 280 24.86 -7.76 -14.29
C ALA A 280 23.57 -6.93 -14.12
N VAL A 281 23.58 -5.67 -14.56
CA VAL A 281 22.39 -4.81 -14.59
C VAL A 281 21.31 -5.40 -15.51
N LEU A 282 21.69 -5.82 -16.72
CA LEU A 282 20.76 -6.44 -17.69
C LEU A 282 20.14 -7.73 -17.14
N ALA A 283 20.94 -8.58 -16.49
CA ALA A 283 20.48 -9.81 -15.86
C ALA A 283 19.50 -9.52 -14.71
N TRP A 284 19.85 -8.58 -13.83
CA TRP A 284 18.99 -8.18 -12.71
C TRP A 284 17.62 -7.67 -13.19
N ARG A 285 17.61 -6.81 -14.21
CA ARG A 285 16.39 -6.25 -14.81
C ARG A 285 15.44 -7.33 -15.36
N ASN A 286 15.98 -8.45 -15.83
CA ASN A 286 15.23 -9.58 -16.37
C ASN A 286 14.96 -10.71 -15.37
N THR A 287 15.52 -10.62 -14.16
CA THR A 287 15.33 -11.64 -13.13
C THR A 287 14.03 -11.36 -12.35
N PRO A 288 13.12 -12.34 -12.23
CA PRO A 288 11.95 -12.21 -11.39
C PRO A 288 12.33 -11.82 -9.96
N THR A 289 11.69 -10.79 -9.43
CA THR A 289 11.95 -10.37 -8.05
C THR A 289 11.46 -11.44 -7.09
N GLU A 290 12.22 -11.82 -6.06
CA GLU A 290 11.80 -12.85 -5.09
C GLU A 290 10.36 -12.60 -4.59
N GLY A 291 9.49 -13.61 -4.58
CA GLY A 291 8.07 -13.47 -4.20
C GLY A 291 7.17 -12.77 -5.24
N LEU A 292 7.72 -12.34 -6.38
CA LEU A 292 6.98 -11.90 -7.57
C LEU A 292 7.33 -12.81 -8.74
N HIS A 293 6.33 -13.22 -9.52
CA HIS A 293 6.56 -14.04 -10.71
C HIS A 293 6.95 -13.23 -11.95
N SER A 294 7.32 -11.95 -11.77
CA SER A 294 7.69 -11.03 -12.84
C SER A 294 8.95 -10.25 -12.51
N SER A 295 9.73 -9.92 -13.55
CA SER A 295 10.91 -9.08 -13.47
C SER A 295 10.57 -7.58 -13.51
N PRO A 296 11.48 -6.69 -13.08
CA PRO A 296 11.32 -5.25 -13.23
C PRO A 296 10.98 -4.80 -14.66
N VAL A 297 11.65 -5.39 -15.66
CA VAL A 297 11.41 -5.10 -17.09
C VAL A 297 10.04 -5.59 -17.55
N GLU A 298 9.60 -6.77 -17.12
CA GLU A 298 8.25 -7.26 -17.45
C GLU A 298 7.16 -6.35 -16.86
N ARG A 299 7.41 -5.74 -15.70
CA ARG A 299 6.46 -4.80 -15.08
C ARG A 299 6.44 -3.43 -15.74
N LEU A 300 7.60 -2.93 -16.19
CA LEU A 300 7.69 -1.61 -16.83
C LEU A 300 7.31 -1.66 -18.32
N MET A 301 7.85 -2.63 -19.05
CA MET A 301 7.77 -2.70 -20.51
C MET A 301 6.75 -3.73 -21.01
N SER A 302 6.06 -4.44 -20.10
CA SER A 302 5.13 -5.53 -20.42
C SER A 302 5.74 -6.60 -21.34
N ARG A 303 7.06 -6.84 -21.29
CA ARG A 303 7.75 -7.87 -22.08
C ARG A 303 9.10 -8.21 -21.44
N ARG A 304 9.69 -9.37 -21.76
CA ARG A 304 11.11 -9.64 -21.44
C ARG A 304 12.02 -9.00 -22.49
N THR A 305 13.25 -8.67 -22.08
CA THR A 305 14.30 -8.29 -23.02
C THR A 305 15.25 -9.47 -23.24
N ARG A 306 15.92 -9.48 -24.40
CA ARG A 306 16.92 -10.50 -24.69
C ARG A 306 18.07 -10.36 -23.69
N THR A 307 18.52 -11.50 -23.17
CA THR A 307 19.69 -11.59 -22.31
C THR A 307 20.73 -12.48 -22.98
N PHE A 308 21.89 -12.64 -22.34
CA PHE A 308 22.92 -13.58 -22.78
C PHE A 308 22.53 -15.06 -22.55
N LEU A 309 21.37 -15.32 -21.91
CA LEU A 309 20.81 -16.65 -21.73
C LEU A 309 19.76 -16.94 -22.81
N PRO A 310 19.74 -18.16 -23.38
CA PRO A 310 18.72 -18.57 -24.34
C PRO A 310 17.31 -18.39 -23.75
N THR A 311 16.46 -17.63 -24.44
CA THR A 311 15.09 -17.32 -24.02
C THR A 311 14.14 -17.68 -25.15
N ARG A 312 12.98 -18.28 -24.85
CA ARG A 312 11.98 -18.64 -25.86
C ARG A 312 11.36 -17.38 -26.48
N ASP A 313 11.22 -17.33 -27.80
CA ASP A 313 10.64 -16.17 -28.52
C ASP A 313 9.24 -15.80 -28.04
N THR A 314 8.47 -16.77 -27.55
CA THR A 314 7.15 -16.54 -26.95
C THR A 314 7.20 -15.66 -25.70
N GLN A 315 8.31 -15.60 -24.98
CA GLN A 315 8.50 -14.75 -23.80
C GLN A 315 8.95 -13.33 -24.14
N LEU A 316 9.37 -13.08 -25.38
CA LEU A 316 9.76 -11.75 -25.87
C LEU A 316 8.55 -10.94 -26.38
N LYS A 317 7.41 -11.61 -26.60
CA LYS A 317 6.16 -10.96 -27.02
C LYS A 317 5.56 -10.14 -25.86
N PRO A 318 4.94 -8.97 -26.14
CA PRO A 318 4.28 -8.17 -25.11
C PRO A 318 3.16 -8.94 -24.41
N LYS A 319 3.16 -8.90 -23.09
CA LYS A 319 2.14 -9.47 -22.19
C LYS A 319 2.06 -8.65 -20.90
N VAL A 320 0.88 -8.10 -20.62
CA VAL A 320 0.61 -7.40 -19.35
C VAL A 320 0.69 -8.38 -18.18
N VAL A 321 1.47 -8.03 -17.16
CA VAL A 321 1.60 -8.83 -15.94
C VAL A 321 0.41 -8.58 -15.02
N LYS A 322 -0.39 -9.62 -14.75
CA LYS A 322 -1.53 -9.57 -13.82
C LYS A 322 -1.09 -9.85 -12.37
N ASP A 323 -1.87 -9.36 -11.41
CA ASP A 323 -1.76 -9.65 -9.96
C ASP A 323 -0.50 -9.13 -9.24
N VAL A 324 0.22 -8.16 -9.83
CA VAL A 324 1.44 -7.59 -9.23
C VAL A 324 1.16 -6.99 -7.85
N ILE A 325 0.04 -6.28 -7.70
CA ILE A 325 -0.34 -5.58 -6.47
C ILE A 325 -0.68 -6.57 -5.36
N THR A 326 -1.57 -7.52 -5.64
CA THR A 326 -1.98 -8.56 -4.68
C THR A 326 -0.76 -9.33 -4.18
N ARG A 327 0.17 -9.69 -5.08
CA ARG A 327 1.39 -10.42 -4.72
C ARG A 327 2.38 -9.55 -3.94
N LYS A 328 2.50 -8.25 -4.24
CA LYS A 328 3.30 -7.31 -3.43
C LYS A 328 2.76 -7.23 -2.00
N GLN A 329 1.44 -7.17 -1.84
CA GLN A 329 0.79 -7.18 -0.52
C GLN A 329 1.04 -8.50 0.22
N THR A 330 0.83 -9.66 -0.43
CA THR A 330 1.10 -10.98 0.17
C THR A 330 2.58 -11.17 0.54
N LYS A 331 3.51 -10.67 -0.29
CA LYS A 331 4.94 -10.67 0.02
C LYS A 331 5.25 -9.79 1.23
N GLY A 332 4.67 -8.60 1.32
CA GLY A 332 4.80 -7.73 2.49
C GLY A 332 4.37 -8.41 3.78
N ILE A 333 3.21 -9.09 3.74
CA ILE A 333 2.67 -9.88 4.87
C ILE A 333 3.60 -11.06 5.23
N THR A 334 4.15 -11.76 4.22
CA THR A 334 5.02 -12.92 4.43
C THR A 334 6.41 -12.53 4.94
N VAL A 335 6.97 -11.41 4.45
CA VAL A 335 8.25 -10.86 4.93
C VAL A 335 8.10 -10.43 6.38
N LYS A 336 6.98 -9.78 6.75
CA LYS A 336 6.64 -9.46 8.14
C LYS A 336 6.59 -10.72 9.00
N HIS A 337 5.84 -11.75 8.59
CA HIS A 337 5.76 -13.01 9.32
C HIS A 337 7.13 -13.72 9.47
N ARG A 338 8.00 -13.68 8.46
CA ARG A 338 9.35 -14.29 8.50
C ARG A 338 10.32 -13.51 9.39
N TYR A 339 10.17 -12.20 9.47
CA TYR A 339 10.90 -11.36 10.41
C TYR A 339 10.50 -11.73 11.84
N ASP A 340 9.20 -11.80 12.11
CA ASP A 340 8.64 -12.14 13.43
C ASP A 340 9.05 -13.54 13.94
N THR A 341 9.42 -14.46 13.05
CA THR A 341 9.81 -15.85 13.38
C THR A 341 11.32 -16.10 13.46
N ARG A 342 12.17 -15.14 13.10
CA ARG A 342 13.65 -15.31 13.09
C ARG A 342 14.37 -14.68 14.28
N ASP A 343 13.68 -13.97 15.16
CA ASP A 343 14.27 -13.46 16.39
C ASP A 343 14.73 -14.60 17.30
N ARG A 344 16.04 -14.67 17.53
CA ARG A 344 16.58 -15.36 18.71
C ARG A 344 16.54 -14.36 19.85
N ASP A 345 15.93 -14.75 20.97
CA ASP A 345 15.97 -13.95 22.20
C ASP A 345 17.42 -13.54 22.51
N MET A 346 17.65 -12.24 22.69
CA MET A 346 18.95 -11.77 23.16
C MET A 346 19.22 -12.36 24.55
N PRO A 347 20.44 -12.86 24.81
CA PRO A 347 20.79 -13.35 26.14
C PRO A 347 20.62 -12.21 27.16
N THR A 348 19.91 -12.51 28.25
CA THR A 348 19.59 -11.57 29.32
C THR A 348 20.88 -10.91 29.85
N ILE A 349 20.99 -9.60 29.72
CA ILE A 349 22.12 -8.84 30.25
C ILE A 349 22.02 -8.86 31.78
N ILE A 350 23.10 -9.30 32.45
CA ILE A 350 23.14 -9.41 33.91
C ILE A 350 23.68 -8.09 34.50
N GLN A 351 23.09 -7.62 35.58
CA GLN A 351 23.51 -6.41 36.29
C GLN A 351 25.02 -6.49 36.66
N GLY A 352 25.83 -5.58 36.10
CA GLY A 352 27.30 -5.57 36.27
C GLY A 352 28.10 -5.97 35.02
N GLN A 353 27.45 -6.41 33.94
CA GLN A 353 28.11 -6.76 32.69
C GLN A 353 28.59 -5.51 31.95
N THR A 354 29.88 -5.45 31.59
CA THR A 354 30.45 -4.33 30.81
C THR A 354 29.97 -4.42 29.37
N VAL A 355 29.09 -3.50 28.96
CA VAL A 355 28.57 -3.39 27.59
C VAL A 355 29.27 -2.22 26.89
N ARG A 356 29.84 -2.45 25.70
CA ARG A 356 30.44 -1.38 24.89
C ARG A 356 29.35 -0.72 24.06
N VAL A 357 29.00 0.52 24.41
CA VAL A 357 28.05 1.34 23.64
C VAL A 357 28.81 2.13 22.58
N LEU A 358 28.34 2.07 21.34
CA LEU A 358 28.90 2.84 20.23
C LEU A 358 28.46 4.31 20.38
N GLN A 359 29.36 5.19 20.80
CA GLN A 359 29.05 6.63 20.90
C GLN A 359 28.88 7.24 19.50
N GLN A 360 27.76 7.91 19.28
CA GLN A 360 27.53 8.74 18.09
C GLN A 360 28.40 10.02 18.14
N PRO A 361 28.90 10.54 17.00
CA PRO A 361 29.77 11.72 16.99
C PRO A 361 29.02 12.98 17.43
N ARG A 362 29.52 13.65 18.47
CA ARG A 362 29.05 14.98 18.92
C ARG A 362 29.33 16.02 17.84
N GLN A 363 28.30 16.73 17.40
CA GLN A 363 28.46 17.96 16.62
C GLN A 363 29.15 19.01 17.49
N HIS A 364 30.26 19.56 17.00
CA HIS A 364 30.86 20.78 17.52
C HIS A 364 29.85 21.93 17.35
N MET A 365 29.25 22.39 18.46
CA MET A 365 28.67 23.73 18.51
C MET A 365 29.83 24.71 18.63
N ASP A 366 30.02 25.50 17.58
CA ASP A 366 30.96 26.60 17.53
C ASP A 366 30.35 27.76 18.34
N THR A 367 30.87 27.96 19.54
CA THR A 367 30.62 29.13 20.37
C THR A 367 31.24 30.36 19.71
N ARG A 368 30.43 31.22 19.10
CA ARG A 368 30.81 32.62 18.89
C ARG A 368 30.08 33.49 19.91
N HIS A 369 30.84 33.88 20.92
CA HIS A 369 30.49 34.93 21.85
C HIS A 369 30.28 36.25 21.11
N LEU A 370 29.24 36.97 21.53
CA LEU A 370 29.04 38.40 21.35
C LEU A 370 30.25 39.18 21.88
N HIS A 371 30.75 40.09 21.06
CA HIS A 371 31.06 41.46 21.48
C HIS A 371 30.67 42.43 20.38
#